data_AF-A0A7S0GIE7-F1
#
_entry.id   AF-A0A7S0GIE7-F1
#
_cell.length_a   1.000
_cell.length_b   1.000
_cell.length_c   1.000
_cell.angle_alpha   90.00
_cell.angle_beta   90.00
_cell.angle_gamma   90.00
#
_symmetry.space_group_name_H-M   'P 1'
#
loop_
_entity.id
_entity.type
_entity.pdbx_description
1 polymer ?
#
loop_
_entity_poly.entity_id
_entity_poly.type
_entity_poly.pdbx_seq_one_letter_code
_entity_poly.pdbx_strand_id
1 'polypeptide(L)'
;NFNHHRCQTSHISITVFIAALFFTTSCLVEASHDISSSIRRSLVTHCSVSLEQQAASTEHYDYVCDTTIPWLHYNGRTWSPATPPSGTGCHSYVYLSGSSPKGCSVGSSCPQCASPEGSVVKVVALEGGSCDACSPEYA
;
A
#
# COMPACT_ATOMS: atom_id res chain seq x y z
N ASN A 1 -20.53 -24.49 6.68
CA ASN A 1 -21.67 -23.59 6.93
C ASN A 1 -21.25 -22.21 6.43
N PHE A 2 -21.87 -21.73 5.34
CA PHE A 2 -21.61 -20.46 4.61
C PHE A 2 -20.18 -20.30 4.02
N ASN A 3 -19.92 -19.69 2.86
CA ASN A 3 -20.74 -18.95 1.90
C ASN A 3 -20.02 -19.02 0.53
N HIS A 4 -20.70 -19.46 -0.53
CA HIS A 4 -20.13 -19.59 -1.87
C HIS A 4 -20.37 -18.27 -2.62
N HIS A 5 -19.33 -17.45 -2.82
CA HIS A 5 -19.42 -16.25 -3.64
C HIS A 5 -19.50 -16.63 -5.12
N ARG A 6 -20.57 -16.15 -5.76
CA ARG A 6 -20.92 -16.38 -7.17
C ARG A 6 -19.92 -15.66 -8.07
N CYS A 7 -19.29 -16.38 -8.98
CA CYS A 7 -18.61 -15.81 -10.14
C CYS A 7 -19.67 -15.49 -11.21
N GLN A 8 -20.04 -14.22 -11.36
CA GLN A 8 -20.82 -13.74 -12.49
C GLN A 8 -19.87 -13.43 -13.65
N THR A 9 -19.90 -14.27 -14.69
CA THR A 9 -19.28 -13.96 -15.99
C THR A 9 -20.39 -13.68 -17.00
N SER A 10 -20.50 -12.41 -17.37
CA SER A 10 -21.41 -11.90 -18.40
C SER A 10 -20.72 -12.04 -19.75
N HIS A 11 -21.18 -12.94 -20.62
CA HIS A 11 -20.70 -13.02 -22.01
C HIS A 11 -21.85 -13.30 -22.98
N ILE A 12 -22.32 -12.21 -23.58
CA ILE A 12 -22.50 -11.99 -25.03
C ILE A 12 -22.85 -13.24 -25.86
N SER A 13 -24.12 -13.25 -26.26
CA SER A 13 -24.75 -14.18 -27.21
C SER A 13 -24.31 -13.89 -28.64
N ILE A 14 -23.50 -14.75 -29.28
CA ILE A 14 -23.28 -14.74 -30.74
C ILE A 14 -23.13 -16.19 -31.27
N THR A 15 -24.23 -16.64 -31.89
CA THR A 15 -24.39 -17.59 -33.01
C THR A 15 -23.63 -18.92 -33.06
N VAL A 16 -24.45 -19.97 -32.91
CA VAL A 16 -24.38 -21.33 -33.46
C VAL A 16 -23.82 -21.38 -34.88
N PHE A 17 -22.71 -22.11 -35.11
CA PHE A 17 -22.47 -22.85 -36.36
C PHE A 17 -21.57 -24.10 -36.12
N ILE A 18 -22.21 -25.26 -36.27
CA ILE A 18 -21.74 -26.46 -37.00
C ILE A 18 -20.55 -27.28 -36.45
N ALA A 19 -20.95 -28.42 -35.90
CA ALA A 19 -20.45 -29.78 -36.12
C ALA A 19 -18.96 -30.10 -35.89
N ALA A 20 -18.77 -30.80 -34.77
CA ALA A 20 -18.12 -32.11 -34.68
C ALA A 20 -16.71 -32.25 -35.28
N LEU A 21 -15.73 -32.47 -34.40
CA LEU A 21 -15.00 -33.75 -34.27
C LEU A 21 -13.62 -33.51 -33.62
N PHE A 22 -13.30 -34.32 -32.60
CA PHE A 22 -11.97 -34.51 -31.97
C PHE A 22 -11.40 -33.24 -31.31
N PHE A 23 -11.17 -33.16 -30.01
CA PHE A 23 -10.17 -33.91 -29.28
C PHE A 23 -10.57 -33.99 -27.80
N THR A 24 -10.75 -35.22 -27.33
CA THR A 24 -10.58 -35.57 -25.92
C THR A 24 -9.10 -35.45 -25.59
N THR A 25 -8.72 -34.43 -24.82
CA THR A 25 -7.42 -34.42 -24.12
C THR A 25 -7.68 -34.08 -22.66
N SER A 26 -7.82 -35.16 -21.89
CA SER A 26 -7.89 -35.18 -20.44
C SER A 26 -6.64 -34.57 -19.82
N CYS A 27 -6.88 -33.93 -18.67
CA CYS A 27 -5.99 -33.77 -17.53
C CYS A 27 -4.60 -33.19 -17.77
N LEU A 28 -4.34 -32.04 -17.14
CA LEU A 28 -3.24 -31.93 -16.18
C LEU A 28 -3.64 -30.86 -15.17
N VAL A 29 -4.28 -31.29 -14.08
CA VAL A 29 -4.30 -30.53 -12.84
C VAL A 29 -2.94 -30.75 -12.22
N GLU A 30 -2.04 -29.79 -12.41
CA GLU A 30 -0.75 -29.78 -11.72
C GLU A 30 -1.04 -29.47 -10.26
N ALA A 31 -1.05 -30.53 -9.44
CA ALA A 31 -1.05 -30.42 -8.00
C ALA A 31 0.29 -29.81 -7.57
N SER A 32 0.32 -28.51 -7.31
CA SER A 32 1.44 -27.86 -6.67
C SER A 32 1.54 -28.36 -5.23
N HIS A 33 2.46 -29.29 -5.02
CA HIS A 33 2.88 -29.75 -3.70
C HIS A 33 3.31 -28.56 -2.83
N ASP A 34 2.67 -28.49 -1.65
CA ASP A 34 3.17 -27.84 -0.46
C ASP A 34 4.66 -28.16 -0.24
N ILE A 35 5.51 -27.14 -0.37
CA ILE A 35 6.74 -27.04 0.41
C ILE A 35 6.50 -25.92 1.42
N SER A 36 5.74 -26.26 2.45
CA SER A 36 5.61 -25.45 3.65
C SER A 36 6.69 -25.87 4.66
N SER A 37 7.32 -24.85 5.22
CA SER A 37 8.29 -24.82 6.32
C SER A 37 9.79 -24.92 5.97
N SER A 38 10.51 -23.89 6.44
CA SER A 38 11.94 -23.87 6.75
C SER A 38 12.95 -23.37 5.71
N ILE A 39 12.71 -22.22 5.06
CA ILE A 39 13.73 -21.14 4.94
C ILE A 39 13.00 -19.76 4.86
N ARG A 40 12.32 -19.33 5.94
CA ARG A 40 12.12 -17.87 6.15
C ARG A 40 13.39 -17.36 6.85
N ARG A 41 14.52 -17.37 6.12
CA ARG A 41 15.61 -16.47 6.48
C ARG A 41 15.02 -15.08 6.32
N SER A 42 14.88 -14.41 7.45
CA SER A 42 14.62 -12.98 7.57
C SER A 42 15.69 -12.24 6.74
N LEU A 43 15.45 -12.12 5.44
CA LEU A 43 15.91 -10.98 4.67
C LEU A 43 15.13 -9.83 5.28
N VAL A 44 15.78 -9.12 6.21
CA VAL A 44 15.33 -7.81 6.69
C VAL A 44 15.40 -6.91 5.47
N THR A 45 14.40 -7.02 4.60
CA THR A 45 14.23 -6.15 3.45
C THR A 45 13.95 -4.79 4.06
N HIS A 46 14.87 -3.85 3.92
CA HIS A 46 14.66 -2.49 4.39
C HIS A 46 13.32 -1.99 3.82
N CYS A 47 12.38 -1.70 4.71
CA CYS A 47 11.06 -1.20 4.34
C CYS A 47 11.20 0.14 3.61
N SER A 48 10.62 0.22 2.41
CA SER A 48 10.56 1.42 1.57
C SER A 48 9.28 1.36 0.73
N VAL A 49 8.36 2.29 0.97
CA VAL A 49 7.11 2.38 0.21
C VAL A 49 6.89 3.76 -0.38
N SER A 50 6.26 3.79 -1.56
CA SER A 50 5.81 5.02 -2.18
C SER A 50 4.51 5.50 -1.54
N LEU A 51 4.58 6.59 -0.78
CA LEU A 51 3.39 7.25 -0.24
C LEU A 51 2.50 7.85 -1.36
N GLU A 52 3.08 8.21 -2.51
CA GLU A 52 2.32 8.65 -3.67
C GLU A 52 1.30 7.58 -4.12
N GLN A 53 1.71 6.30 -4.13
CA GLN A 53 0.84 5.18 -4.47
C GLN A 53 -0.23 4.93 -3.39
N GLN A 54 0.07 5.26 -2.13
CA GLN A 54 -0.86 5.13 -1.01
C GLN A 54 -1.89 6.27 -0.95
N ALA A 55 -1.68 7.36 -1.69
CA ALA A 55 -2.46 8.57 -1.54
C ALA A 55 -3.94 8.44 -1.93
N ALA A 56 -4.33 7.37 -2.65
CA ALA A 56 -5.62 7.22 -3.33
C ALA A 56 -5.91 8.38 -4.31
N SER A 57 -6.27 8.07 -5.55
CA SER A 57 -6.30 9.06 -6.64
C SER A 57 -7.38 10.14 -6.54
N THR A 58 -8.28 10.09 -5.55
CA THR A 58 -9.48 10.95 -5.49
C THR A 58 -9.39 12.10 -4.50
N GLU A 59 -8.41 12.10 -3.58
CA GLU A 59 -8.30 13.12 -2.55
C GLU A 59 -7.19 14.12 -2.89
N HIS A 60 -7.50 15.42 -2.75
CA HIS A 60 -6.51 16.48 -2.95
C HIS A 60 -5.78 16.78 -1.64
N TYR A 61 -4.46 16.77 -1.68
CA TYR A 61 -3.57 17.16 -0.59
C TYR A 61 -2.39 17.94 -1.17
N ASP A 62 -1.78 18.79 -0.35
CA ASP A 62 -0.70 19.68 -0.74
C ASP A 62 0.66 19.17 -0.27
N TYR A 63 0.71 18.46 0.85
CA TYR A 63 1.96 17.97 1.43
C TYR A 63 1.72 16.77 2.36
N VAL A 64 2.78 16.03 2.66
CA VAL A 64 2.72 14.82 3.51
C VAL A 64 3.83 14.85 4.54
N CYS A 65 3.47 14.68 5.81
CA CYS A 65 4.38 14.63 6.95
C CYS A 65 4.33 13.25 7.62
N ASP A 66 5.48 12.76 8.09
CA ASP A 66 5.54 11.76 9.17
C ASP A 66 5.44 12.51 10.50
N THR A 67 4.38 12.27 11.28
CA THR A 67 4.17 12.91 12.59
C THR A 67 4.77 12.13 13.75
N THR A 68 5.20 10.88 13.53
CA THR A 68 5.89 10.06 14.53
C THR A 68 7.37 10.42 14.58
N ILE A 69 8.02 10.50 13.42
CA ILE A 69 9.37 11.06 13.25
C ILE A 69 9.25 12.26 12.32
N PRO A 70 9.27 13.51 12.85
CA PRO A 70 8.93 14.73 12.11
C PRO A 70 9.71 14.93 10.82
N TRP A 71 9.25 14.36 9.70
CA TRP A 71 9.92 14.35 8.41
C TRP A 71 8.94 14.73 7.30
N LEU A 72 9.41 15.53 6.34
CA LEU A 72 8.61 15.93 5.19
C LEU A 72 8.77 14.91 4.05
N HIS A 73 7.68 14.30 3.61
CA HIS A 73 7.71 13.30 2.53
C HIS A 73 7.23 13.85 1.18
N TYR A 74 6.37 14.85 1.19
CA TYR A 74 5.88 15.52 -0.01
C TYR A 74 5.62 16.99 0.28
N ASN A 75 5.89 17.86 -0.69
CA ASN A 75 5.75 19.32 -0.57
C ASN A 75 4.91 19.95 -1.70
N GLY A 76 4.11 19.17 -2.40
CA GLY A 76 3.34 19.61 -3.56
C GLY A 76 4.08 19.43 -4.90
N ARG A 77 5.35 19.02 -4.87
CA ARG A 77 6.19 18.89 -6.09
C ARG A 77 7.01 17.63 -6.14
N THR A 78 7.66 17.26 -5.05
CA THR A 78 8.64 16.16 -4.99
C THR A 78 8.31 15.21 -3.87
N TRP A 79 8.53 13.92 -4.10
CA TRP A 79 8.28 12.84 -3.14
C TRP A 79 9.57 12.26 -2.56
N SER A 80 9.50 11.82 -1.31
CA SER A 80 10.45 10.90 -0.67
C SER A 80 9.69 9.66 -0.21
N PRO A 81 10.21 8.44 -0.46
CA PRO A 81 9.59 7.22 0.05
C PRO A 81 9.55 7.21 1.58
N ALA A 82 8.61 6.47 2.14
CA ALA A 82 8.56 6.16 3.57
C ALA A 82 9.48 4.98 3.86
N THR A 83 10.44 5.19 4.76
CA THR A 83 11.41 4.16 5.20
C THR A 83 11.47 4.08 6.73
N PRO A 84 10.34 3.79 7.42
CA PRO A 84 10.31 3.75 8.87
C PRO A 84 11.26 2.65 9.39
N PRO A 85 12.21 2.97 10.28
CA PRO A 85 13.21 2.01 10.75
C PRO A 85 12.58 0.82 11.49
N SER A 86 13.25 -0.33 11.51
CA SER A 86 12.77 -1.47 12.32
C SER A 86 12.77 -1.15 13.81
N GLY A 87 11.69 -1.51 14.51
CA GLY A 87 11.58 -1.39 15.97
C GLY A 87 11.19 0.00 16.48
N THR A 88 10.79 0.93 15.60
CA THR A 88 10.25 2.24 15.98
C THR A 88 8.73 2.26 16.15
N GLY A 89 8.06 1.12 15.93
CA GLY A 89 6.61 0.98 16.02
C GLY A 89 5.89 1.60 14.81
N CYS A 90 4.64 2.02 15.02
CA CYS A 90 3.80 2.59 13.97
C CYS A 90 4.14 4.05 13.66
N HIS A 91 4.40 4.33 12.38
CA HIS A 91 4.61 5.66 11.83
C HIS A 91 3.34 6.20 11.19
N SER A 92 2.93 7.42 11.59
CA SER A 92 1.77 8.10 11.03
C SER A 92 2.18 9.07 9.92
N TYR A 93 1.80 8.73 8.68
CA TYR A 93 1.94 9.59 7.52
C TYR A 93 0.65 10.32 7.26
N VAL A 94 0.66 11.62 7.51
CA VAL A 94 -0.51 12.49 7.43
C VAL A 94 -0.45 13.27 6.13
N TYR A 95 -1.50 13.13 5.32
CA TYR A 95 -1.73 13.88 4.09
C TYR A 95 -2.52 15.12 4.46
N LEU A 96 -1.98 16.30 4.14
CA LEU A 96 -2.55 17.57 4.55
C LEU A 96 -2.82 18.47 3.35
N SER A 97 -3.93 19.19 3.40
CA SER A 97 -4.16 20.36 2.57
C SER A 97 -3.75 21.64 3.32
N GLY A 98 -3.18 22.61 2.60
CA GLY A 98 -2.71 23.87 3.13
C GLY A 98 -1.31 24.24 2.64
N SER A 99 -0.66 25.17 3.34
CA SER A 99 0.72 25.55 3.01
C SER A 99 1.71 24.54 3.56
N SER A 100 2.51 23.93 2.67
CA SER A 100 3.65 23.09 3.07
C SER A 100 4.60 23.85 4.02
N PRO A 101 5.21 23.18 5.01
CA PRO A 101 6.20 23.75 5.93
C PRO A 101 7.30 24.54 5.23
N LYS A 102 7.67 25.71 5.77
CA LYS A 102 8.70 26.59 5.20
C LYS A 102 10.07 26.24 5.78
N GLY A 103 11.08 26.17 4.92
CA GLY A 103 12.45 25.86 5.33
C GLY A 103 12.70 24.37 5.60
N CYS A 104 11.73 23.51 5.29
CA CYS A 104 11.91 22.06 5.29
C CYS A 104 12.19 21.53 3.88
N SER A 105 13.03 20.51 3.81
CA SER A 105 13.33 19.78 2.57
C SER A 105 12.69 18.40 2.62
N VAL A 106 12.20 17.93 1.47
CA VAL A 106 11.63 16.58 1.33
C VAL A 106 12.72 15.52 1.59
N GLY A 107 12.37 14.46 2.32
CA GLY A 107 13.28 13.38 2.72
C GLY A 107 14.22 13.78 3.87
N SER A 108 13.85 14.77 4.68
CA SER A 108 14.65 15.23 5.80
C SER A 108 13.78 15.58 7.00
N SER A 109 14.43 15.68 8.16
CA SER A 109 13.81 16.16 9.40
C SER A 109 13.23 17.57 9.22
N CYS A 110 12.01 17.73 9.69
CA CYS A 110 11.20 18.93 9.63
C CYS A 110 10.39 19.03 10.94
N PRO A 111 10.82 19.86 11.92
CA PRO A 111 10.13 19.99 13.20
C PRO A 111 8.65 20.38 13.07
N GLN A 112 8.29 21.10 12.02
CA GLN A 112 6.89 21.47 11.74
C GLN A 112 6.01 20.25 11.45
N CYS A 113 6.58 19.12 10.99
CA CYS A 113 5.83 17.88 10.81
C CYS A 113 5.48 17.18 12.13
N ALA A 114 6.01 17.60 13.29
CA ALA A 114 5.57 17.08 14.58
C ALA A 114 4.13 17.52 14.93
N SER A 115 3.74 18.69 14.43
CA SER A 115 2.41 19.27 14.59
C SER A 115 2.10 20.13 13.36
N PRO A 116 1.87 19.50 12.19
CA PRO A 116 1.75 20.20 10.92
C PRO A 116 0.49 21.08 10.88
N GLU A 117 0.58 22.21 10.19
CA GLU A 117 -0.55 23.13 10.01
C GLU A 117 -1.52 22.66 8.92
N GLY A 118 -2.75 23.18 8.88
CA GLY A 118 -3.69 22.86 7.81
C GLY A 118 -4.66 21.74 8.19
N SER A 119 -5.28 21.14 7.17
CA SER A 119 -6.37 20.17 7.37
C SER A 119 -5.94 18.77 6.97
N VAL A 120 -6.19 17.80 7.85
CA VAL A 120 -5.92 16.38 7.59
C VAL A 120 -6.91 15.88 6.54
N VAL A 121 -6.36 15.34 5.46
CA VAL A 121 -7.11 14.68 4.38
C VAL A 121 -7.18 13.19 4.65
N LYS A 122 -6.02 12.59 4.98
CA LYS A 122 -5.86 11.15 5.18
C LYS A 122 -4.71 10.86 6.13
N VAL A 123 -4.79 9.75 6.84
CA VAL A 123 -3.69 9.18 7.62
C VAL A 123 -3.40 7.76 7.13
N VAL A 124 -2.12 7.45 6.94
CA VAL A 124 -1.63 6.10 6.67
C VAL A 124 -0.67 5.73 7.79
N ALA A 125 -0.92 4.63 8.48
CA ALA A 125 -0.06 4.13 9.54
C ALA A 125 0.71 2.89 9.07
N LEU A 126 2.04 2.93 9.13
CA LEU A 126 2.91 1.82 8.71
C LEU A 126 3.85 1.38 9.83
N GLU A 127 4.03 0.07 9.98
CA GLU A 127 4.92 -0.51 10.97
C GLU A 127 6.40 -0.33 10.56
N GLY A 128 7.21 0.08 11.53
CA GLY A 128 8.64 0.26 11.38
C GLY A 128 9.35 -1.02 10.96
N GLY A 129 10.06 -0.96 9.84
CA GLY A 129 10.88 -2.05 9.31
C GLY A 129 10.17 -2.99 8.37
N SER A 130 8.85 -3.19 8.47
CA SER A 130 8.11 -4.07 7.56
C SER A 130 7.26 -3.32 6.54
N CYS A 131 6.90 -2.06 6.80
CA CYS A 131 5.96 -1.27 5.99
C CYS A 131 4.55 -1.89 5.92
N ASP A 132 4.24 -2.84 6.79
CA ASP A 132 2.89 -3.38 6.89
C ASP A 132 1.95 -2.32 7.48
N ALA A 133 0.68 -2.37 7.10
CA ALA A 133 -0.32 -1.50 7.71
C ALA A 133 -0.45 -1.79 9.21
N CYS A 134 -0.47 -0.74 10.01
CA CYS A 134 -0.74 -0.88 11.44
C CYS A 134 -2.19 -1.32 11.68
N SER A 135 -2.40 -2.13 12.73
CA SER A 135 -3.76 -2.46 13.16
C SER A 135 -4.47 -1.19 13.66
N PRO A 136 -5.79 -1.03 13.41
CA PRO A 136 -6.52 0.19 13.74
C PRO A 136 -6.61 0.49 15.24
N GLU A 137 -6.22 -0.46 16.11
CA GLU A 137 -6.09 -0.23 17.54
C GLU A 137 -4.86 0.64 17.91
N TYR A 138 -3.93 0.84 16.96
CA TYR A 138 -2.68 1.58 17.14
C TYR A 138 -2.54 2.78 16.17
N ALA A 139 -3.62 3.13 15.45
CA ALA A 139 -3.66 4.20 14.46
C ALA A 139 -4.32 5.48 15.01
#